data_AF-A0AA88GNS9-F1
#
_entry.id   AF-A0AA88GNS9-F1
#
_cell.length_a   1.000
_cell.length_b   1.000
_cell.length_c   1.000
_cell.angle_alpha   90.00
_cell.angle_beta   90.00
_cell.angle_gamma   90.00
#
_symmetry.space_group_name_H-M   'P 1'
#
loop_
_entity.id
_entity.type
_entity.pdbx_description
1 polymer ?
#
loop_
_entity_poly.entity_id
_entity_poly.type
_entity_poly.pdbx_seq_one_letter_code
_entity_poly.pdbx_strand_id
1 'polypeptide(L)'
;MHQQPTEKHLDKRKVLDLYFTLNSERLIERQELERYLSSRAGSKLKDSEEDLENTELAVDNKKEVFTMFLAMKAYYEQQMGLEGAEETFKKAHEALSKMFNKHSNFYVACTYAFMAGYESACGRLKMAKFYLHFLNFYFDEMSDEEKQNLSIYQKNLKKHQQFITLGCKNDSSIMTLIRDWLEVYETFLGISFPTEWKTFVTQHLNIHNYLLIIKIIESMEQLGRIHVSKSGDGTMLTIFNDAATFVVNGIKIGILSAVGCGRDMIEESAFKITQGTESNFFNLLPPFIVPHLVAATKVHMHIVKSIERGERNMTSSPNNGNSTLTSIDYYDILSKDLRGLRLLGKRFKKVVLQNKKLLDEVEEILQRKQLFATLRLATQTFADQSTQLLQHHHQPLVADNSIQSGAVQASTNYNNLENHFASQHHMDFSALGNMASAKDFFKFISNQAQQLNFHSTPQEQQPQNMTTTSYQDLLNGIFQSSSTTPISNVNGFNMHENQTNDSFEPFLDLEDIQQLYGTTYNDNDNLPDYSSFLNNN
;
A
#
# COMPACT_ATOMS: atom_id res chain seq x y z
N MET A 1 11.09 -26.48 -15.16
CA MET A 1 10.01 -25.49 -14.96
C MET A 1 9.82 -24.73 -16.27
N HIS A 2 8.71 -24.96 -16.98
CA HIS A 2 8.33 -24.08 -18.08
C HIS A 2 7.82 -22.78 -17.46
N GLN A 3 8.56 -21.68 -17.63
CA GLN A 3 8.03 -20.36 -17.34
C GLN A 3 6.86 -20.14 -18.29
N GLN A 4 5.64 -20.06 -17.75
CA GLN A 4 4.50 -19.61 -18.55
C GLN A 4 4.86 -18.22 -19.11
N PRO A 5 4.60 -17.96 -20.40
CA PRO A 5 4.87 -16.65 -20.97
C PRO A 5 4.12 -15.61 -20.14
N THR A 6 4.87 -14.63 -19.61
CA THR A 6 4.29 -13.54 -18.82
C THR A 6 3.31 -12.78 -19.70
N GLU A 7 2.04 -12.76 -19.30
CA GLU A 7 0.98 -12.03 -19.99
C GLU A 7 1.38 -10.55 -20.06
N LYS A 8 1.64 -10.03 -21.27
CA LYS A 8 2.06 -8.64 -21.45
C LYS A 8 0.90 -7.65 -21.44
N HIS A 9 -0.28 -8.09 -21.88
CA HIS A 9 -1.44 -7.25 -22.10
C HIS A 9 -2.71 -7.89 -21.58
N LEU A 10 -3.64 -7.07 -21.10
CA LEU A 10 -4.99 -7.51 -20.81
C LEU A 10 -5.78 -7.67 -22.12
N ASP A 11 -6.51 -8.78 -22.23
CA ASP A 11 -7.56 -8.88 -23.23
C ASP A 11 -8.72 -7.92 -22.91
N LYS A 12 -9.58 -7.66 -23.91
CA LYS A 12 -10.68 -6.70 -23.76
C LYS A 12 -11.64 -7.06 -22.62
N ARG A 13 -11.92 -8.35 -22.43
CA ARG A 13 -12.90 -8.81 -21.45
C ARG A 13 -12.36 -8.63 -20.03
N LYS A 14 -11.09 -8.96 -19.79
CA LYS A 14 -10.42 -8.72 -18.51
C LYS A 14 -10.40 -7.23 -18.15
N VAL A 15 -10.17 -6.33 -19.11
CA VAL A 15 -10.25 -4.87 -18.86
C VAL A 15 -11.64 -4.47 -18.40
N LEU A 16 -12.69 -4.95 -19.07
CA LEU A 16 -14.07 -4.64 -18.71
C LEU A 16 -14.43 -5.20 -17.34
N ASP A 17 -14.08 -6.45 -17.05
CA ASP A 17 -14.35 -7.08 -15.76
C ASP A 17 -13.63 -6.30 -14.64
N LEU A 18 -12.35 -5.96 -14.81
CA LEU A 18 -11.63 -5.11 -13.85
C LEU A 18 -12.28 -3.74 -13.67
N TYR A 19 -12.65 -3.06 -14.77
CA TYR A 19 -13.27 -1.75 -14.69
C TYR A 19 -14.61 -1.77 -13.94
N PHE A 20 -15.48 -2.73 -14.23
CA PHE A 20 -16.81 -2.80 -13.61
C PHE A 20 -16.81 -3.42 -12.21
N THR A 21 -15.76 -4.17 -11.84
CA THR A 21 -15.54 -4.68 -10.49
C THR A 21 -14.89 -3.64 -9.58
N LEU A 22 -13.89 -2.90 -10.07
CA LEU A 22 -13.08 -2.00 -9.21
C LEU A 22 -13.62 -0.57 -9.10
N ASN A 23 -14.54 -0.16 -9.97
CA ASN A 23 -15.13 1.18 -9.90
C ASN A 23 -16.64 1.11 -9.67
N SER A 24 -17.05 1.60 -8.51
CA SER A 24 -18.44 1.98 -8.25
C SER A 24 -18.86 3.19 -9.11
N GLU A 25 -17.92 4.07 -9.43
CA GLU A 25 -18.15 5.33 -10.15
C GLU A 25 -17.87 5.17 -11.65
N ARG A 26 -18.82 4.54 -12.34
CA ARG A 26 -18.71 4.24 -13.77
C ARG A 26 -18.87 5.52 -14.60
N LEU A 27 -18.15 5.58 -15.71
CA LEU A 27 -18.15 6.67 -16.70
C LEU A 27 -18.95 6.29 -17.96
N ILE A 28 -19.24 5.00 -18.13
CA ILE A 28 -20.01 4.46 -19.24
C ILE A 28 -20.70 3.17 -18.79
N GLU A 29 -21.88 2.88 -19.34
CA GLU A 29 -22.56 1.61 -19.07
C GLU A 29 -21.83 0.43 -19.71
N ARG A 30 -21.90 -0.72 -19.04
CA ARG A 30 -21.23 -1.95 -19.52
C ARG A 30 -21.73 -2.36 -20.90
N GLN A 31 -23.05 -2.39 -21.08
CA GLN A 31 -23.68 -2.79 -22.33
C GLN A 31 -23.33 -1.82 -23.47
N GLU A 32 -23.27 -0.53 -23.16
CA GLU A 32 -22.89 0.49 -24.14
C GLU A 32 -21.43 0.32 -24.57
N LEU A 33 -20.50 0.19 -23.61
CA LEU A 33 -19.08 -0.04 -23.91
C LEU A 33 -18.86 -1.35 -24.68
N GLU A 34 -19.52 -2.45 -24.31
CA GLU A 34 -19.46 -3.72 -25.02
C GLU A 34 -20.00 -3.61 -26.45
N ARG A 35 -21.06 -2.84 -26.68
CA ARG A 35 -21.61 -2.56 -28.02
C ARG A 35 -20.59 -1.84 -28.90
N TYR A 36 -19.94 -0.79 -28.39
CA TYR A 36 -18.88 -0.09 -29.12
C TYR A 36 -17.72 -1.03 -29.49
N LEU A 37 -17.27 -1.86 -28.55
CA LEU A 37 -16.14 -2.77 -28.74
C LEU A 37 -16.44 -3.97 -29.66
N SER A 38 -17.68 -4.45 -29.65
CA SER A 38 -18.13 -5.59 -30.47
C SER A 38 -18.33 -5.22 -31.93
N SER A 39 -18.70 -3.97 -32.21
CA SER A 39 -18.87 -3.45 -33.58
C SER A 39 -17.59 -3.52 -34.45
N ARG A 40 -16.43 -3.81 -33.85
CA ARG A 40 -15.13 -3.97 -34.53
C ARG A 40 -14.79 -5.44 -34.85
N ALA A 41 -15.34 -6.41 -34.13
CA ALA A 41 -14.92 -7.82 -34.22
C ALA A 41 -15.30 -8.51 -35.55
N GLY A 42 -16.17 -7.90 -36.36
CA GLY A 42 -16.57 -8.42 -37.67
C GLY A 42 -15.57 -8.14 -38.80
N SER A 43 -14.69 -7.15 -38.66
CA SER A 43 -13.63 -6.89 -39.64
C SER A 43 -12.41 -7.74 -39.28
N LYS A 44 -12.21 -8.85 -40.00
CA LYS A 44 -10.97 -9.65 -39.95
C LYS A 44 -9.81 -8.97 -40.70
N LEU A 45 -9.99 -7.77 -41.24
CA LEU A 45 -8.91 -7.02 -41.85
C LEU A 45 -8.10 -6.30 -40.79
N LYS A 46 -6.79 -6.24 -41.07
CA LYS A 46 -5.69 -5.78 -40.21
C LYS A 46 -6.02 -4.44 -39.53
N ASP A 47 -5.34 -4.14 -38.43
CA ASP A 47 -5.43 -2.89 -37.64
C ASP A 47 -5.08 -1.59 -38.41
N SER A 48 -5.43 -1.47 -39.69
CA SER A 48 -5.37 -0.23 -40.47
C SER A 48 -6.60 0.63 -40.15
N GLU A 49 -6.34 1.85 -39.66
CA GLU A 49 -7.36 2.84 -39.30
C GLU A 49 -8.27 3.28 -40.45
N GLU A 50 -7.88 3.04 -41.70
CA GLU A 50 -8.60 3.49 -42.90
C GLU A 50 -10.00 2.86 -43.05
N ASP A 51 -10.27 1.72 -42.42
CA ASP A 51 -11.57 1.03 -42.55
C ASP A 51 -12.69 1.62 -41.66
N LEU A 52 -12.38 2.60 -40.79
CA LEU A 52 -13.35 3.20 -39.86
C LEU A 52 -14.33 4.20 -40.50
N GLU A 53 -14.04 4.71 -41.70
CA GLU A 53 -14.81 5.82 -42.29
C GLU A 53 -15.94 5.37 -43.23
N ASN A 54 -15.96 4.11 -43.68
CA ASN A 54 -16.87 3.65 -44.73
C ASN A 54 -18.03 2.74 -44.28
N THR A 55 -18.31 2.60 -42.96
CA THR A 55 -19.46 1.79 -42.50
C THR A 55 -20.71 2.66 -42.26
N GLU A 56 -21.72 2.54 -43.13
CA GLU A 56 -23.01 3.28 -43.18
C GLU A 56 -23.89 3.21 -41.91
N LEU A 57 -23.51 2.44 -40.89
CA LEU A 57 -24.11 2.43 -39.55
C LEU A 57 -23.10 2.97 -38.54
N ALA A 58 -22.73 4.24 -38.70
CA ALA A 58 -21.83 4.93 -37.80
C ALA A 58 -22.53 5.08 -36.43
N VAL A 59 -22.09 4.30 -35.44
CA VAL A 59 -22.45 4.57 -34.05
C VAL A 59 -21.73 5.86 -33.68
N ASP A 60 -22.48 6.90 -33.30
CA ASP A 60 -21.92 8.18 -32.85
C ASP A 60 -20.85 7.95 -31.79
N ASN A 61 -19.78 8.75 -31.79
CA ASN A 61 -18.68 8.67 -30.84
C ASN A 61 -17.83 7.37 -30.85
N LYS A 62 -17.96 6.51 -31.87
CA LYS A 62 -17.20 5.24 -31.92
C LYS A 62 -15.68 5.43 -31.80
N LYS A 63 -15.10 6.45 -32.45
CA LYS A 63 -13.66 6.73 -32.39
C LYS A 63 -13.27 7.18 -30.97
N GLU A 64 -14.07 8.03 -30.37
CA GLU A 64 -13.87 8.62 -29.03
C GLU A 64 -13.93 7.55 -27.94
N VAL A 65 -14.94 6.68 -27.96
CA VAL A 65 -15.08 5.58 -27.00
C VAL A 65 -13.95 4.57 -27.15
N PHE A 66 -13.48 4.32 -28.37
CA PHE A 66 -12.34 3.44 -28.59
C PHE A 66 -11.03 4.03 -28.02
N THR A 67 -10.79 5.33 -28.25
CA THR A 67 -9.66 6.06 -27.67
C THR A 67 -9.71 6.02 -26.13
N MET A 68 -10.89 6.27 -25.54
CA MET A 68 -11.11 6.13 -24.10
C MET A 68 -10.80 4.72 -23.62
N PHE A 69 -11.25 3.68 -24.34
CA PHE A 69 -10.98 2.29 -23.99
C PHE A 69 -9.48 1.97 -23.99
N LEU A 70 -8.70 2.50 -24.95
CA LEU A 70 -7.24 2.31 -24.96
C LEU A 70 -6.58 2.95 -23.73
N ALA A 71 -6.97 4.18 -23.39
CA ALA A 71 -6.45 4.85 -22.19
C ALA A 71 -6.84 4.11 -20.90
N MET A 72 -8.10 3.67 -20.80
CA MET A 72 -8.60 2.84 -19.70
C MET A 72 -7.82 1.52 -19.60
N LYS A 73 -7.57 0.84 -20.73
CA LYS A 73 -6.78 -0.40 -20.77
C LYS A 73 -5.35 -0.15 -20.28
N ALA A 74 -4.68 0.90 -20.76
CA ALA A 74 -3.33 1.24 -20.30
C ALA A 74 -3.29 1.49 -18.79
N TYR A 75 -4.30 2.19 -18.26
CA TYR A 75 -4.46 2.43 -16.82
C TYR A 75 -4.60 1.12 -16.04
N TYR A 76 -5.48 0.19 -16.44
CA TYR A 76 -5.62 -1.09 -15.74
C TYR A 76 -4.44 -2.05 -15.92
N GLU A 77 -3.78 -2.05 -17.09
CA GLU A 77 -2.54 -2.80 -17.29
C GLU A 77 -1.45 -2.31 -16.31
N GLN A 78 -1.35 -0.99 -16.10
CA GLN A 78 -0.46 -0.41 -15.10
C GLN A 78 -0.86 -0.82 -13.67
N GLN A 79 -2.15 -0.76 -13.34
CA GLN A 79 -2.64 -1.20 -12.02
C GLN A 79 -2.31 -2.66 -11.75
N MET A 80 -2.30 -3.51 -12.77
CA MET A 80 -1.92 -4.93 -12.66
C MET A 80 -0.40 -5.18 -12.77
N GLY A 81 0.41 -4.15 -13.02
CA GLY A 81 1.86 -4.27 -13.16
C GLY A 81 2.31 -5.00 -14.43
N LEU A 82 1.55 -4.87 -15.52
CA LEU A 82 1.86 -5.50 -16.80
C LEU A 82 2.79 -4.63 -17.65
N GLU A 83 3.77 -5.25 -18.28
CA GLU A 83 4.79 -4.56 -19.10
C GLU A 83 4.20 -3.85 -20.33
N GLY A 84 3.09 -4.36 -20.87
CA GLY A 84 2.43 -3.82 -22.05
C GLY A 84 1.70 -2.48 -21.83
N ALA A 85 1.58 -2.02 -20.58
CA ALA A 85 0.84 -0.81 -20.25
C ALA A 85 1.35 0.43 -20.99
N GLU A 86 2.67 0.58 -21.15
CA GLU A 86 3.28 1.72 -21.87
C GLU A 86 2.99 1.65 -23.38
N GLU A 87 2.99 0.45 -23.98
CA GLU A 87 2.67 0.30 -25.39
C GLU A 87 1.19 0.64 -25.65
N THR A 88 0.28 0.17 -24.80
CA THR A 88 -1.14 0.54 -24.89
C THR A 88 -1.33 2.04 -24.68
N PHE A 89 -0.60 2.66 -23.74
CA PHE A 89 -0.64 4.09 -23.51
C PHE A 89 -0.23 4.89 -24.76
N LYS A 90 0.84 4.48 -25.45
CA LYS A 90 1.26 5.11 -26.72
C LYS A 90 0.18 5.04 -27.79
N LYS A 91 -0.49 3.89 -27.94
CA LYS A 91 -1.63 3.74 -28.85
C LYS A 91 -2.79 4.67 -28.48
N ALA A 92 -3.08 4.83 -27.18
CA ALA A 92 -4.09 5.75 -26.70
C ALA A 92 -3.73 7.21 -27.02
N HIS A 93 -2.48 7.59 -26.81
CA HIS A 93 -1.95 8.91 -27.13
C HIS A 93 -2.03 9.23 -28.63
N GLU A 94 -1.59 8.31 -29.49
CA GLU A 94 -1.69 8.44 -30.95
C GLU A 94 -3.15 8.60 -31.40
N ALA A 95 -4.08 7.81 -30.85
CA ALA A 95 -5.50 7.93 -31.15
C ALA A 95 -6.08 9.28 -30.67
N LEU A 96 -5.72 9.72 -29.46
CA LEU A 96 -6.16 11.00 -28.89
C LEU A 96 -5.63 12.20 -29.69
N SER A 97 -4.40 12.12 -30.21
CA SER A 97 -3.80 13.20 -31.00
C SER A 97 -4.60 13.55 -32.26
N LYS A 98 -5.43 12.64 -32.76
CA LYS A 98 -6.32 12.84 -33.93
C LYS A 98 -7.65 13.49 -33.55
N MET A 99 -7.89 13.68 -32.24
CA MET A 99 -9.18 14.08 -31.67
C MET A 99 -9.05 15.28 -30.73
N PHE A 100 -7.89 15.94 -30.69
CA PHE A 100 -7.61 17.04 -29.77
C PHE A 100 -8.59 18.22 -29.91
N ASN A 101 -9.15 18.43 -31.10
CA ASN A 101 -10.14 19.47 -31.37
C ASN A 101 -11.54 19.14 -30.81
N LYS A 102 -11.82 17.89 -30.40
CA LYS A 102 -13.10 17.45 -29.83
C LYS A 102 -13.15 17.59 -28.30
N HIS A 103 -12.62 18.68 -27.79
CA HIS A 103 -12.51 19.00 -26.36
C HIS A 103 -13.84 19.03 -25.60
N SER A 104 -14.96 19.34 -26.26
CA SER A 104 -16.31 19.30 -25.69
C SER A 104 -16.92 17.89 -25.61
N ASN A 105 -16.24 16.87 -26.15
CA ASN A 105 -16.73 15.50 -26.12
C ASN A 105 -16.43 14.82 -24.78
N PHE A 106 -17.45 14.27 -24.13
CA PHE A 106 -17.34 13.61 -22.83
C PHE A 106 -16.34 12.43 -22.82
N TYR A 107 -16.31 11.60 -23.87
CA TYR A 107 -15.40 10.44 -23.93
C TYR A 107 -13.95 10.85 -24.16
N VAL A 108 -13.73 11.97 -24.85
CA VAL A 108 -12.39 12.59 -24.97
C VAL A 108 -11.94 13.11 -23.61
N ALA A 109 -12.81 13.76 -22.84
CA ALA A 109 -12.52 14.17 -21.46
C ALA A 109 -12.20 12.96 -20.55
N CYS A 110 -12.95 11.87 -20.66
CA CYS A 110 -12.64 10.61 -19.95
C CYS A 110 -11.27 10.04 -20.35
N THR A 111 -10.90 10.14 -21.63
CA THR A 111 -9.56 9.73 -22.11
C THR A 111 -8.47 10.53 -21.40
N TYR A 112 -8.61 11.87 -21.35
CA TYR A 112 -7.67 12.72 -20.62
C TYR A 112 -7.56 12.33 -19.14
N ALA A 113 -8.68 11.99 -18.49
CA ALA A 113 -8.67 11.55 -17.10
C ALA A 113 -7.86 10.25 -16.88
N PHE A 114 -8.10 9.20 -17.67
CA PHE A 114 -7.34 7.95 -17.57
C PHE A 114 -5.86 8.15 -17.88
N MET A 115 -5.54 8.98 -18.89
CA MET A 115 -4.14 9.30 -19.22
C MET A 115 -3.46 10.10 -18.10
N ALA A 116 -4.17 11.06 -17.48
CA ALA A 116 -3.66 11.77 -16.31
C ALA A 116 -3.38 10.83 -15.13
N GLY A 117 -4.30 9.90 -14.85
CA GLY A 117 -4.12 8.87 -13.82
C GLY A 117 -2.91 7.97 -14.08
N TYR A 118 -2.74 7.53 -15.33
CA TYR A 118 -1.59 6.72 -15.75
C TYR A 118 -0.27 7.47 -15.53
N GLU A 119 -0.20 8.73 -15.99
CA GLU A 119 0.99 9.56 -15.87
C GLU A 119 1.34 9.91 -14.42
N SER A 120 0.32 10.17 -13.61
CA SER A 120 0.45 10.42 -12.17
C SER A 120 1.11 9.22 -11.47
N ALA A 121 0.64 8.01 -11.76
CA ALA A 121 1.20 6.77 -11.24
C ALA A 121 2.62 6.45 -11.76
N CYS A 122 2.96 6.94 -12.96
CA CYS A 122 4.32 6.88 -13.49
C CYS A 122 5.27 7.92 -12.87
N GLY A 123 4.75 8.93 -12.16
CA GLY A 123 5.55 10.03 -11.63
C GLY A 123 5.93 11.08 -12.68
N ARG A 124 5.29 11.06 -13.86
CA ARG A 124 5.47 12.02 -14.95
C ARG A 124 4.47 13.17 -14.81
N LEU A 125 4.62 13.91 -13.73
CA LEU A 125 3.55 14.75 -13.20
C LEU A 125 3.26 16.00 -14.02
N LYS A 126 4.24 16.51 -14.76
CA LYS A 126 4.03 17.58 -15.76
C LYS A 126 3.02 17.12 -16.83
N MET A 127 3.18 15.90 -17.33
CA MET A 127 2.23 15.32 -18.30
C MET A 127 0.87 15.00 -17.68
N ALA A 128 0.85 14.49 -16.45
CA ALA A 128 -0.41 14.28 -15.74
C ALA A 128 -1.21 15.58 -15.57
N LYS A 129 -0.53 16.67 -15.17
CA LYS A 129 -1.12 18.02 -15.05
C LYS A 129 -1.56 18.59 -16.41
N PHE A 130 -0.81 18.33 -17.47
CA PHE A 130 -1.21 18.68 -18.84
C PHE A 130 -2.56 18.05 -19.20
N TYR A 131 -2.73 16.74 -19.00
CA TYR A 131 -4.02 16.08 -19.27
C TYR A 131 -5.14 16.55 -18.34
N LEU A 132 -4.84 16.80 -17.06
CA LEU A 132 -5.81 17.42 -16.13
C LEU A 132 -6.26 18.80 -16.60
N HIS A 133 -5.39 19.59 -17.23
CA HIS A 133 -5.77 20.89 -17.76
C HIS A 133 -6.85 20.79 -18.85
N PHE A 134 -6.73 19.83 -19.77
CA PHE A 134 -7.79 19.59 -20.78
C PHE A 134 -9.09 19.07 -20.16
N LEU A 135 -8.98 18.26 -19.10
CA LEU A 135 -10.15 17.82 -18.36
C LEU A 135 -10.84 18.98 -17.61
N ASN A 136 -10.07 19.90 -17.03
CA ASN A 136 -10.60 21.13 -16.43
C ASN A 136 -11.31 21.98 -17.49
N PHE A 137 -10.65 22.18 -18.64
CA PHE A 137 -11.20 22.93 -19.76
C PHE A 137 -12.56 22.37 -20.23
N TYR A 138 -12.73 21.04 -20.28
CA TYR A 138 -14.02 20.42 -20.58
C TYR A 138 -15.13 20.84 -19.61
N PHE A 139 -14.86 20.90 -18.30
CA PHE A 139 -15.84 21.35 -17.32
C PHE A 139 -16.03 22.87 -17.31
N ASP A 140 -14.98 23.64 -17.62
CA ASP A 140 -15.04 25.10 -17.64
C ASP A 140 -15.92 25.61 -18.79
N GLU A 141 -15.83 24.98 -19.96
CA GLU A 141 -16.62 25.27 -21.16
C GLU A 141 -18.11 24.88 -21.05
N MET A 142 -18.50 24.11 -20.03
CA MET A 142 -19.92 23.82 -19.79
C MET A 142 -20.67 25.09 -19.39
N SER A 143 -21.89 25.24 -19.90
CA SER A 143 -22.81 26.28 -19.45
C SER A 143 -23.17 26.12 -17.97
N ASP A 144 -23.63 27.20 -17.33
CA ASP A 144 -24.05 27.14 -15.93
C ASP A 144 -25.22 26.16 -15.70
N GLU A 145 -26.11 26.01 -16.69
CA GLU A 145 -27.20 25.04 -16.66
C GLU A 145 -26.68 23.60 -16.72
N GLU A 146 -25.70 23.31 -17.58
CA GLU A 146 -25.06 21.98 -17.64
C GLU A 146 -24.29 21.68 -16.35
N LYS A 147 -23.59 22.67 -15.76
CA LYS A 147 -22.89 22.53 -14.48
C LYS A 147 -23.83 22.22 -13.32
N GLN A 148 -25.05 22.76 -13.33
CA GLN A 148 -26.08 22.44 -12.33
C GLN A 148 -26.69 21.06 -12.57
N ASN A 149 -26.77 20.62 -13.82
CA ASN A 149 -27.46 19.40 -14.25
C ASN A 149 -26.51 18.30 -14.76
N LEU A 150 -25.34 18.15 -14.13
CA LEU A 150 -24.38 17.11 -14.51
C LEU A 150 -25.04 15.72 -14.46
N SER A 151 -24.88 14.96 -15.54
CA SER A 151 -25.22 13.53 -15.59
C SER A 151 -24.44 12.75 -14.53
N ILE A 152 -24.91 11.55 -14.19
CA ILE A 152 -24.21 10.68 -13.24
C ILE A 152 -22.76 10.38 -13.68
N TYR A 153 -22.53 10.20 -14.98
CA TYR A 153 -21.19 9.94 -15.53
C TYR A 153 -20.28 11.15 -15.44
N GLN A 154 -20.80 12.37 -15.66
CA GLN A 154 -20.03 13.60 -15.48
C GLN A 154 -19.70 13.86 -14.01
N LYS A 155 -20.63 13.55 -13.08
CA LYS A 155 -20.35 13.58 -11.64
C LYS A 155 -19.24 12.59 -11.28
N ASN A 156 -19.29 11.38 -11.79
CA ASN A 156 -18.25 10.36 -11.59
C ASN A 156 -16.91 10.77 -12.19
N LEU A 157 -16.90 11.41 -13.37
CA LEU A 157 -15.68 11.96 -13.97
C LEU A 157 -15.05 13.04 -13.09
N LYS A 158 -15.87 13.93 -12.52
CA LYS A 158 -15.41 14.98 -11.59
C LYS A 158 -14.82 14.40 -10.30
N LYS A 159 -15.41 13.32 -9.77
CA LYS A 159 -14.83 12.60 -8.63
C LYS A 159 -13.49 11.96 -9.00
N HIS A 160 -13.41 11.29 -10.15
CA HIS A 160 -12.16 10.69 -10.64
C HIS A 160 -11.04 11.73 -10.83
N GLN A 161 -11.37 12.88 -11.42
CA GLN A 161 -10.48 14.04 -11.57
C GLN A 161 -9.87 14.49 -10.25
N GLN A 162 -10.65 14.54 -9.16
CA GLN A 162 -10.14 14.96 -7.86
C GLN A 162 -9.15 13.96 -7.28
N PHE A 163 -9.41 12.66 -7.38
CA PHE A 163 -8.44 11.64 -6.94
C PHE A 163 -7.13 11.72 -7.72
N ILE A 164 -7.19 11.94 -9.03
CA ILE A 164 -5.99 12.15 -9.86
C ILE A 164 -5.29 13.45 -9.45
N THR A 165 -6.05 14.52 -9.22
CA THR A 165 -5.51 15.82 -8.78
C THR A 165 -4.75 15.70 -7.47
N LEU A 166 -5.31 14.98 -6.49
CA LEU A 166 -4.62 14.64 -5.23
C LEU A 166 -3.30 13.91 -5.50
N GLY A 167 -3.31 12.91 -6.39
CA GLY A 167 -2.10 12.17 -6.78
C GLY A 167 -1.06 13.00 -7.55
N CYS A 168 -1.44 14.15 -8.10
CA CYS A 168 -0.58 15.08 -8.83
C CYS A 168 -0.03 16.24 -7.98
N LYS A 169 -0.50 16.37 -6.73
CA LYS A 169 0.01 17.36 -5.79
C LYS A 169 1.32 16.85 -5.21
N ASN A 170 2.37 17.60 -5.50
CA ASN A 170 3.73 17.20 -5.18
C ASN A 170 4.28 17.77 -3.90
N ASP A 171 3.73 18.88 -3.42
CA ASP A 171 4.32 19.69 -2.36
C ASP A 171 3.22 20.11 -1.39
N SER A 172 2.61 19.14 -0.73
CA SER A 172 1.60 19.40 0.29
C SER A 172 2.21 19.20 1.66
N SER A 173 2.27 20.25 2.48
CA SER A 173 2.41 20.06 3.92
C SER A 173 1.31 19.10 4.41
N ILE A 174 1.55 18.39 5.52
CA ILE A 174 0.54 17.47 6.09
C ILE A 174 -0.85 18.12 6.24
N MET A 175 -0.89 19.42 6.59
CA MET A 175 -2.15 20.18 6.67
C MET A 175 -2.81 20.41 5.31
N THR A 176 -2.03 20.60 4.25
CA THR A 176 -2.56 20.68 2.89
C THR A 176 -3.13 19.33 2.47
N LEU A 177 -2.42 18.24 2.74
CA LEU A 177 -2.90 16.88 2.47
C LEU A 177 -4.23 16.58 3.20
N ILE A 178 -4.35 16.98 4.47
CA ILE A 178 -5.58 16.82 5.25
C ILE A 178 -6.76 17.58 4.62
N ARG A 179 -6.55 18.84 4.20
CA ARG A 179 -7.58 19.62 3.51
C ARG A 179 -8.00 19.00 2.20
N ASP A 180 -7.02 18.53 1.42
CA ASP A 180 -7.28 17.89 0.14
C ASP A 180 -8.09 16.59 0.32
N TRP A 181 -7.78 15.78 1.32
CA TRP A 181 -8.58 14.61 1.66
C TRP A 181 -9.99 14.98 2.10
N LEU A 182 -10.16 16.06 2.85
CA LEU A 182 -11.49 16.54 3.24
C LEU A 182 -12.34 16.85 1.99
N GLU A 183 -11.79 17.60 1.03
CA GLU A 183 -12.47 17.92 -0.24
C GLU A 183 -12.79 16.66 -1.07
N VAL A 184 -11.86 15.71 -1.13
CA VAL A 184 -12.03 14.42 -1.82
C VAL A 184 -13.18 13.63 -1.19
N TYR A 185 -13.23 13.54 0.13
CA TYR A 185 -14.31 12.84 0.83
C TYR A 185 -15.67 13.54 0.66
N GLU A 186 -15.74 14.87 0.75
CA GLU A 186 -17.01 15.60 0.52
C GLU A 186 -17.58 15.28 -0.85
N THR A 187 -16.72 15.28 -1.86
CA THR A 187 -17.14 15.04 -3.24
C THR A 187 -17.45 13.57 -3.49
N PHE A 188 -16.65 12.66 -2.96
CA PHE A 188 -16.91 11.22 -3.03
C PHE A 188 -18.26 10.87 -2.39
N LEU A 189 -18.49 11.36 -1.17
CA LEU A 189 -19.71 11.11 -0.39
C LEU A 189 -20.93 11.89 -0.90
N GLY A 190 -20.72 13.00 -1.60
CA GLY A 190 -21.77 13.93 -1.99
C GLY A 190 -22.39 14.66 -0.79
N ILE A 191 -21.62 14.90 0.26
CA ILE A 191 -22.05 15.61 1.48
C ILE A 191 -21.10 16.76 1.77
N SER A 192 -21.61 17.82 2.42
CA SER A 192 -20.74 18.83 3.06
C SER A 192 -20.47 18.41 4.50
N PHE A 193 -19.22 18.42 4.90
CA PHE A 193 -18.81 18.30 6.28
C PHE A 193 -19.13 19.56 7.09
N PRO A 194 -19.21 19.45 8.42
CA PRO A 194 -19.41 20.59 9.31
C PRO A 194 -18.36 21.68 9.10
N THR A 195 -18.79 22.95 9.14
CA THR A 195 -17.91 24.12 9.00
C THR A 195 -16.82 24.14 10.07
N GLU A 196 -17.11 23.60 11.26
CA GLU A 196 -16.18 23.45 12.37
C GLU A 196 -15.01 22.56 11.97
N TRP A 197 -15.25 21.43 11.27
CA TRP A 197 -14.18 20.54 10.82
C TRP A 197 -13.27 21.26 9.83
N LYS A 198 -13.87 21.94 8.84
CA LYS A 198 -13.14 22.78 7.88
C LYS A 198 -12.30 23.87 8.57
N THR A 199 -12.85 24.45 9.63
CA THR A 199 -12.15 25.47 10.43
C THR A 199 -10.99 24.85 11.21
N PHE A 200 -11.15 23.66 11.80
CA PHE A 200 -10.06 23.00 12.52
C PHE A 200 -8.91 22.59 11.60
N VAL A 201 -9.20 22.05 10.41
CA VAL A 201 -8.15 21.63 9.46
C VAL A 201 -7.44 22.80 8.75
N THR A 202 -7.95 24.02 8.88
CA THR A 202 -7.27 25.24 8.40
C THR A 202 -6.40 25.90 9.47
N GLN A 203 -6.57 25.54 10.75
CA GLN A 203 -5.72 26.02 11.83
C GLN A 203 -4.29 25.48 11.74
N HIS A 204 -3.35 26.19 12.36
CA HIS A 204 -1.98 25.70 12.51
C HIS A 204 -1.96 24.46 13.43
N LEU A 205 -1.31 23.40 12.98
CA LEU A 205 -1.16 22.16 13.74
C LEU A 205 -0.28 22.38 14.98
N ASN A 206 -0.75 21.95 16.16
CA ASN A 206 -0.01 22.11 17.41
C ASN A 206 -0.41 21.03 18.44
N ILE A 207 0.30 21.01 19.58
CA ILE A 207 0.10 20.03 20.66
C ILE A 207 -1.31 20.05 21.27
N HIS A 208 -2.07 21.14 21.12
CA HIS A 208 -3.42 21.26 21.68
C HIS A 208 -4.53 20.81 20.72
N ASN A 209 -4.29 20.75 19.41
CA ASN A 209 -5.32 20.40 18.42
C ASN A 209 -5.06 19.12 17.62
N TYR A 210 -3.85 18.54 17.66
CA TYR A 210 -3.51 17.40 16.80
C TYR A 210 -4.42 16.17 17.00
N LEU A 211 -4.81 15.86 18.25
CA LEU A 211 -5.72 14.74 18.56
C LEU A 211 -7.12 14.97 17.98
N LEU A 212 -7.61 16.21 18.00
CA LEU A 212 -8.91 16.54 17.42
C LEU A 212 -8.87 16.35 15.90
N ILE A 213 -7.78 16.79 15.25
CA ILE A 213 -7.59 16.59 13.81
C ILE A 213 -7.51 15.10 13.48
N ILE A 214 -6.81 14.28 14.26
CA ILE A 214 -6.78 12.82 14.09
C ILE A 214 -8.21 12.25 14.17
N LYS A 215 -9.00 12.64 15.17
CA LYS A 215 -10.39 12.19 15.32
C LYS A 215 -11.27 12.57 14.13
N ILE A 216 -11.06 13.75 13.54
CA ILE A 216 -11.77 14.18 12.32
C ILE A 216 -11.46 13.20 11.17
N ILE A 217 -10.19 12.86 10.95
CA ILE A 217 -9.77 11.91 9.91
C ILE A 217 -10.36 10.52 10.14
N GLU A 218 -10.29 10.01 11.37
CA GLU A 218 -10.90 8.71 11.73
C GLU A 218 -12.41 8.74 11.52
N SER A 219 -13.07 9.86 11.78
CA SER A 219 -14.52 10.01 11.54
C SER A 219 -14.86 10.05 10.04
N MET A 220 -14.03 10.70 9.22
CA MET A 220 -14.17 10.67 7.76
C MET A 220 -14.06 9.24 7.23
N GLU A 221 -13.13 8.45 7.76
CA GLU A 221 -12.99 7.03 7.43
C GLU A 221 -14.28 6.25 7.68
N GLN A 222 -14.88 6.42 8.87
CA GLN A 222 -16.13 5.73 9.23
C GLN A 222 -17.30 6.15 8.34
N LEU A 223 -17.40 7.43 7.99
CA LEU A 223 -18.41 7.91 7.05
C LEU A 223 -18.22 7.31 5.65
N GLY A 224 -16.97 7.23 5.17
CA GLY A 224 -16.61 6.52 3.94
C GLY A 224 -17.01 5.04 3.97
N ARG A 225 -16.71 4.35 5.07
CA ARG A 225 -17.06 2.95 5.28
C ARG A 225 -18.58 2.73 5.22
N ILE A 226 -19.36 3.58 5.88
CA ILE A 226 -20.83 3.55 5.85
C ILE A 226 -21.34 3.83 4.43
N HIS A 227 -20.72 4.74 3.70
CA HIS A 227 -21.11 5.03 2.32
C HIS A 227 -20.87 3.83 1.40
N VAL A 228 -19.68 3.23 1.47
CA VAL A 228 -19.32 2.09 0.63
C VAL A 228 -20.14 0.85 1.00
N SER A 229 -20.44 0.62 2.28
CA SER A 229 -21.24 -0.54 2.69
C SER A 229 -22.67 -0.53 2.14
N LYS A 230 -23.24 0.65 1.85
CA LYS A 230 -24.56 0.79 1.21
C LYS A 230 -24.60 0.23 -0.22
N SER A 231 -23.46 0.07 -0.88
CA SER A 231 -23.40 -0.57 -2.19
C SER A 231 -23.69 -2.07 -2.15
N GLY A 232 -23.55 -2.71 -0.98
CA GLY A 232 -23.68 -4.16 -0.83
C GLY A 232 -22.49 -4.97 -1.38
N ASP A 233 -21.46 -4.31 -1.92
CA ASP A 233 -20.26 -4.98 -2.45
C ASP A 233 -19.20 -5.14 -1.35
N GLY A 234 -19.11 -6.36 -0.81
CA GLY A 234 -18.12 -6.72 0.22
C GLY A 234 -16.67 -6.63 -0.26
N THR A 235 -16.42 -6.79 -1.56
CA THR A 235 -15.07 -6.66 -2.14
C THR A 235 -14.65 -5.20 -2.13
N MET A 236 -15.51 -4.30 -2.61
CA MET A 236 -15.25 -2.86 -2.59
C MET A 236 -15.11 -2.32 -1.18
N LEU A 237 -15.90 -2.82 -0.22
CA LEU A 237 -15.75 -2.45 1.19
C LEU A 237 -14.39 -2.89 1.75
N THR A 238 -13.91 -4.07 1.39
CA THR A 238 -12.59 -4.55 1.83
C THR A 238 -11.47 -3.73 1.22
N ILE A 239 -11.51 -3.47 -0.09
CA ILE A 239 -10.55 -2.59 -0.79
C ILE A 239 -10.56 -1.19 -0.16
N PHE A 240 -11.73 -0.64 0.15
CA PHE A 240 -11.85 0.65 0.84
C PHE A 240 -11.20 0.61 2.22
N ASN A 241 -11.50 -0.40 3.05
CA ASN A 241 -10.92 -0.52 4.40
C ASN A 241 -9.39 -0.66 4.36
N ASP A 242 -8.87 -1.40 3.38
CA ASP A 242 -7.44 -1.52 3.16
C ASP A 242 -6.86 -0.15 2.78
N ALA A 243 -7.37 0.51 1.75
CA ALA A 243 -6.91 1.84 1.34
C ALA A 243 -6.98 2.87 2.49
N ALA A 244 -8.09 2.88 3.23
CA ALA A 244 -8.32 3.70 4.39
C ALA A 244 -7.29 3.46 5.49
N THR A 245 -6.92 2.20 5.74
CA THR A 245 -5.87 1.85 6.73
C THR A 245 -4.55 2.53 6.39
N PHE A 246 -4.15 2.55 5.12
CA PHE A 246 -2.93 3.26 4.68
C PHE A 246 -3.06 4.78 4.87
N VAL A 247 -4.16 5.36 4.38
CA VAL A 247 -4.36 6.82 4.37
C VAL A 247 -4.46 7.37 5.80
N VAL A 248 -5.34 6.80 6.63
CA VAL A 248 -5.60 7.28 8.00
C VAL A 248 -4.33 7.18 8.86
N ASN A 249 -3.68 6.01 8.87
CA ASN A 249 -2.46 5.83 9.65
C ASN A 249 -1.30 6.65 9.08
N GLY A 250 -1.22 6.82 7.76
CA GLY A 250 -0.17 7.63 7.13
C GLY A 250 -0.32 9.12 7.43
N ILE A 251 -1.56 9.64 7.45
CA ILE A 251 -1.86 11.01 7.90
C ILE A 251 -1.55 11.16 9.40
N LYS A 252 -1.91 10.16 10.21
CA LYS A 252 -1.63 10.15 11.65
C LYS A 252 -0.13 10.20 11.95
N ILE A 253 0.69 9.42 11.24
CA ILE A 253 2.17 9.51 11.30
C ILE A 253 2.62 10.93 10.97
N GLY A 254 2.12 11.52 9.88
CA GLY A 254 2.47 12.87 9.46
C GLY A 254 2.10 13.94 10.51
N ILE A 255 0.91 13.85 11.11
CA ILE A 255 0.44 14.76 12.16
C ILE A 255 1.33 14.66 13.40
N LEU A 256 1.53 13.44 13.90
CA LEU A 256 2.29 13.19 15.13
C LEU A 256 3.76 13.58 14.97
N SER A 257 4.34 13.30 13.80
CA SER A 257 5.72 13.69 13.48
C SER A 257 5.87 15.20 13.38
N ALA A 258 4.91 15.89 12.75
CA ALA A 258 4.94 17.35 12.63
C ALA A 258 4.79 18.07 13.98
N VAL A 259 4.10 17.47 14.95
CA VAL A 259 3.98 18.00 16.33
C VAL A 259 5.16 17.57 17.20
N GLY A 260 5.86 16.49 16.83
CA GLY A 260 6.97 15.94 17.60
C GLY A 260 6.53 15.17 18.84
N CYS A 261 5.41 14.44 18.78
CA CYS A 261 4.85 13.72 19.92
C CYS A 261 4.30 12.33 19.55
N GLY A 262 3.90 11.55 20.56
CA GLY A 262 3.16 10.28 20.35
C GLY A 262 3.96 9.18 19.67
N ARG A 263 5.20 8.94 20.13
CA ARG A 263 6.12 7.92 19.58
C ARG A 263 5.45 6.55 19.39
N ASP A 264 4.78 6.06 20.42
CA ASP A 264 4.10 4.76 20.40
C ASP A 264 2.97 4.72 19.38
N MET A 265 2.25 5.84 19.20
CA MET A 265 1.18 5.96 18.21
C MET A 265 1.72 6.02 16.78
N ILE A 266 2.89 6.64 16.55
CA ILE A 266 3.56 6.63 15.25
C ILE A 266 3.95 5.20 14.88
N GLU A 267 4.56 4.49 15.83
CA GLU A 267 4.99 3.10 15.65
C GLU A 267 3.81 2.15 15.42
N GLU A 268 2.74 2.27 16.21
CA GLU A 268 1.51 1.50 16.02
C GLU A 268 0.88 1.76 14.64
N SER A 269 0.83 3.03 14.21
CA SER A 269 0.31 3.40 12.89
C SER A 269 1.18 2.88 11.75
N ALA A 270 2.51 2.93 11.87
CA ALA A 270 3.42 2.35 10.89
C ALA A 270 3.22 0.83 10.79
N PHE A 271 3.10 0.15 11.93
CA PHE A 271 2.86 -1.28 11.97
C PHE A 271 1.54 -1.68 11.29
N LYS A 272 0.44 -0.95 11.53
CA LYS A 272 -0.85 -1.16 10.85
C LYS A 272 -0.74 -1.02 9.33
N ILE A 273 0.08 -0.09 8.85
CA ILE A 273 0.35 0.07 7.41
C ILE A 273 1.06 -1.16 6.84
N THR A 274 2.10 -1.65 7.52
CA THR A 274 2.83 -2.86 7.09
C THR A 274 1.91 -4.08 7.08
N GLN A 275 1.05 -4.26 8.09
CA GLN A 275 0.04 -5.33 8.11
C GLN A 275 -0.91 -5.24 6.91
N GLY A 276 -1.30 -4.03 6.52
CA GLY A 276 -2.11 -3.81 5.31
C GLY A 276 -1.47 -4.35 4.02
N THR A 277 -0.14 -4.49 3.97
CA THR A 277 0.57 -5.08 2.81
C THR A 277 0.38 -6.59 2.67
N GLU A 278 -0.17 -7.24 3.70
CA GLU A 278 -0.47 -8.67 3.71
C GLU A 278 -1.87 -8.98 3.15
N SER A 279 -2.70 -7.95 2.93
CA SER A 279 -4.03 -8.13 2.33
C SER A 279 -3.94 -8.70 0.91
N ASN A 280 -4.88 -9.61 0.59
CA ASN A 280 -5.06 -10.12 -0.77
C ASN A 280 -5.41 -9.03 -1.79
N PHE A 281 -5.97 -7.91 -1.32
CA PHE A 281 -6.37 -6.78 -2.16
C PHE A 281 -5.29 -5.70 -2.24
N PHE A 282 -4.13 -5.87 -1.60
CA PHE A 282 -3.02 -4.91 -1.65
C PHE A 282 -2.59 -4.56 -3.09
N ASN A 283 -2.60 -5.57 -3.98
CA ASN A 283 -2.28 -5.40 -5.40
C ASN A 283 -3.30 -4.58 -6.19
N LEU A 284 -4.46 -4.25 -5.61
CA LEU A 284 -5.49 -3.41 -6.21
C LEU A 284 -5.47 -1.98 -5.66
N LEU A 285 -4.65 -1.70 -4.63
CA LEU A 285 -4.66 -0.41 -3.96
C LEU A 285 -4.08 0.71 -4.83
N PRO A 286 -4.71 1.89 -4.88
CA PRO A 286 -4.35 2.97 -5.80
C PRO A 286 -3.00 3.63 -5.49
N PRO A 287 -2.40 4.37 -6.44
CA PRO A 287 -1.05 4.95 -6.28
C PRO A 287 -0.92 6.00 -5.17
N PHE A 288 -2.02 6.50 -4.61
CA PHE A 288 -1.99 7.44 -3.48
C PHE A 288 -1.60 6.77 -2.16
N ILE A 289 -1.59 5.43 -2.06
CA ILE A 289 -1.14 4.75 -0.84
C ILE A 289 0.40 4.72 -0.70
N VAL A 290 1.13 5.00 -1.79
CA VAL A 290 2.60 4.93 -1.83
C VAL A 290 3.26 5.81 -0.77
N PRO A 291 2.95 7.12 -0.64
CA PRO A 291 3.59 7.98 0.37
C PRO A 291 3.40 7.47 1.80
N HIS A 292 2.25 6.87 2.09
CA HIS A 292 1.95 6.33 3.43
C HIS A 292 2.77 5.07 3.75
N LEU A 293 2.95 4.18 2.77
CA LEU A 293 3.84 3.03 2.94
C LEU A 293 5.31 3.46 3.07
N VAL A 294 5.75 4.47 2.31
CA VAL A 294 7.10 5.05 2.44
C VAL A 294 7.30 5.63 3.84
N ALA A 295 6.32 6.36 4.38
CA ALA A 295 6.38 6.89 5.74
C ALA A 295 6.54 5.80 6.80
N ALA A 296 5.73 4.73 6.72
CA ALA A 296 5.85 3.57 7.60
C ALA A 296 7.23 2.90 7.49
N THR A 297 7.72 2.72 6.27
CA THR A 297 9.04 2.13 5.99
C THR A 297 10.17 2.95 6.65
N LYS A 298 10.12 4.29 6.56
CA LYS A 298 11.10 5.16 7.22
C LYS A 298 11.06 5.04 8.74
N VAL A 299 9.87 4.97 9.35
CA VAL A 299 9.71 4.75 10.80
C VAL A 299 10.35 3.42 11.21
N HIS A 300 10.04 2.32 10.53
CA HIS A 300 10.61 1.00 10.84
C HIS A 300 12.11 0.94 10.60
N MET A 301 12.61 1.57 9.53
CA MET A 301 14.04 1.69 9.26
C MET A 301 14.76 2.43 10.39
N HIS A 302 14.21 3.54 10.89
CA HIS A 302 14.77 4.27 12.03
C HIS A 302 14.84 3.38 13.28
N ILE A 303 13.77 2.64 13.58
CA ILE A 303 13.74 1.69 14.71
C ILE A 303 14.84 0.64 14.57
N VAL A 304 15.00 0.03 13.38
CA VAL A 304 16.05 -0.96 13.12
C VAL A 304 17.45 -0.36 13.34
N LYS A 305 17.70 0.85 12.85
CA LYS A 305 18.98 1.54 13.08
C LYS A 305 19.25 1.81 14.57
N SER A 306 18.24 2.23 15.34
CA SER A 306 18.39 2.37 16.81
C SER A 306 18.70 1.04 17.50
N ILE A 307 18.14 -0.08 17.01
CA ILE A 307 18.47 -1.43 17.50
C ILE A 307 19.93 -1.78 17.15
N GLU A 308 20.38 -1.51 15.93
CA GLU A 308 21.78 -1.75 15.52
C GLU A 308 22.79 -0.93 16.35
N ARG A 309 22.42 0.28 16.76
CA ARG A 309 23.23 1.14 17.65
C ARG A 309 23.18 0.74 19.13
N GLY A 310 22.29 -0.17 19.52
CA GLY A 310 22.08 -0.57 20.91
C GLY A 310 21.30 0.44 21.75
N GLU A 311 20.66 1.44 21.13
CA GLU A 311 19.79 2.42 21.80
C GLU A 311 18.44 1.81 22.20
N ARG A 312 18.01 0.78 21.47
CA ARG A 312 16.75 0.06 21.72
C ARG A 312 17.00 -1.44 21.79
N ASN A 313 16.42 -2.09 22.79
CA ASN A 313 16.43 -3.55 22.88
C ASN A 313 15.55 -4.16 21.78
N MET A 314 16.04 -5.22 21.13
CA MET A 314 15.29 -5.92 20.07
C MET A 314 13.93 -6.45 20.53
N THR A 315 13.75 -6.70 21.83
CA THR A 315 12.54 -7.28 22.43
C THR A 315 11.68 -6.27 23.19
N SER A 316 11.97 -4.96 23.11
CA SER A 316 11.16 -3.96 23.82
C SER A 316 9.79 -3.86 23.15
N SER A 317 8.80 -4.57 23.71
CA SER A 317 7.39 -4.40 23.35
C SER A 317 6.98 -2.96 23.70
N PRO A 318 6.28 -2.23 22.82
CA PRO A 318 5.73 -0.92 23.13
C PRO A 318 4.76 -1.07 24.32
N ASN A 319 5.18 -0.52 25.45
CA ASN A 319 4.50 -0.41 26.74
C ASN A 319 3.02 -0.83 26.77
N ASN A 320 2.76 -2.02 27.31
CA ASN A 320 1.59 -2.29 28.14
C ASN A 320 1.91 -3.51 29.01
N GLY A 321 2.12 -3.28 30.31
CA GLY A 321 2.56 -4.28 31.31
C GLY A 321 1.62 -5.49 31.52
N ASN A 322 0.60 -5.65 30.69
CA ASN A 322 -0.32 -6.79 30.70
C ASN A 322 -0.42 -7.51 29.34
N SER A 323 0.39 -7.15 28.35
CA SER A 323 0.33 -7.79 27.05
C SER A 323 1.34 -8.94 26.94
N THR A 324 0.83 -10.15 26.81
CA THR A 324 1.55 -11.35 26.32
C THR A 324 1.96 -11.21 24.85
N LEU A 325 2.18 -9.98 24.37
CA LEU A 325 2.52 -9.71 22.99
C LEU A 325 3.92 -10.27 22.72
N THR A 326 3.94 -11.21 21.78
CA THR A 326 5.14 -11.75 21.15
C THR A 326 6.09 -10.62 20.77
N SER A 327 7.37 -10.77 21.12
CA SER A 327 8.44 -9.85 20.69
C SER A 327 8.29 -9.51 19.21
N ILE A 328 8.24 -8.22 18.89
CA ILE A 328 8.14 -7.73 17.52
C ILE A 328 9.53 -7.78 16.87
N ASP A 329 9.68 -8.50 15.75
CA ASP A 329 10.92 -8.47 14.96
C ASP A 329 10.84 -7.38 13.89
N TYR A 330 11.47 -6.23 14.14
CA TYR A 330 11.48 -5.11 13.19
C TYR A 330 12.22 -5.40 11.89
N TYR A 331 13.12 -6.41 11.84
CA TYR A 331 13.72 -6.81 10.57
C TYR A 331 12.71 -7.54 9.67
N ASP A 332 11.82 -8.34 10.26
CA ASP A 332 10.72 -8.98 9.51
C ASP A 332 9.72 -7.93 9.01
N ILE A 333 9.33 -6.98 9.87
CA ILE A 333 8.48 -5.84 9.48
C ILE A 333 9.11 -5.07 8.30
N LEU A 334 10.39 -4.71 8.40
CA LEU A 334 11.07 -3.95 7.37
C LEU A 334 11.19 -4.74 6.05
N SER A 335 11.35 -6.06 6.13
CA SER A 335 11.30 -6.96 4.96
C SER A 335 9.92 -6.94 4.29
N LYS A 336 8.83 -6.92 5.07
CA LYS A 336 7.46 -6.80 4.56
C LYS A 336 7.21 -5.45 3.90
N ASP A 337 7.72 -4.37 4.46
CA ASP A 337 7.67 -3.04 3.84
C ASP A 337 8.38 -3.02 2.48
N LEU A 338 9.60 -3.54 2.41
CA LEU A 338 10.36 -3.65 1.17
C LEU A 338 9.60 -4.48 0.12
N ARG A 339 9.00 -5.60 0.53
CA ARG A 339 8.13 -6.42 -0.34
C ARG A 339 6.94 -5.61 -0.85
N GLY A 340 6.26 -4.89 0.03
CA GLY A 340 5.12 -4.03 -0.32
C GLY A 340 5.51 -2.96 -1.35
N LEU A 341 6.59 -2.23 -1.10
CA LEU A 341 7.10 -1.21 -2.02
C LEU A 341 7.53 -1.81 -3.37
N ARG A 342 8.14 -3.00 -3.38
CA ARG A 342 8.50 -3.70 -4.64
C ARG A 342 7.27 -4.12 -5.43
N LEU A 343 6.22 -4.59 -4.78
CA LEU A 343 4.94 -4.92 -5.44
C LEU A 343 4.30 -3.67 -6.05
N LEU A 344 4.28 -2.55 -5.31
CA LEU A 344 3.81 -1.28 -5.84
C LEU A 344 4.72 -0.76 -6.96
N GLY A 345 6.03 -0.93 -6.87
CA GLY A 345 7.00 -0.47 -7.88
C GLY A 345 6.89 -1.18 -9.22
N LYS A 346 6.37 -2.41 -9.26
CA LYS A 346 6.02 -3.10 -10.52
C LYS A 346 4.86 -2.42 -11.25
N ARG A 347 3.95 -1.79 -10.50
CA ARG A 347 2.73 -1.15 -11.00
C ARG A 347 2.96 0.33 -11.27
N PHE A 348 3.62 1.00 -10.34
CA PHE A 348 3.76 2.45 -10.28
C PHE A 348 5.25 2.82 -10.35
N LYS A 349 5.68 3.24 -11.54
CA LYS A 349 7.09 3.59 -11.79
C LYS A 349 7.61 4.67 -10.81
N LYS A 350 6.72 5.55 -10.33
CA LYS A 350 7.07 6.60 -9.35
C LYS A 350 7.69 6.05 -8.07
N VAL A 351 7.31 4.85 -7.64
CA VAL A 351 7.85 4.23 -6.40
C VAL A 351 9.35 4.07 -6.52
N VAL A 352 9.80 3.46 -7.63
CA VAL A 352 11.21 3.21 -7.90
C VAL A 352 11.94 4.52 -8.18
N LEU A 353 11.33 5.43 -8.97
CA LEU A 353 11.97 6.69 -9.34
C LEU A 353 12.21 7.61 -8.13
N GLN A 354 11.22 7.75 -7.25
CA GLN A 354 11.25 8.72 -6.16
C GLN A 354 11.88 8.15 -4.88
N ASN A 355 11.82 6.83 -4.68
CA ASN A 355 12.23 6.19 -3.42
C ASN A 355 13.39 5.22 -3.58
N LYS A 356 14.16 5.32 -4.68
CA LYS A 356 15.30 4.43 -4.94
C LYS A 356 16.27 4.35 -3.76
N LYS A 357 16.68 5.51 -3.21
CA LYS A 357 17.61 5.59 -2.08
C LYS A 357 17.09 4.82 -0.85
N LEU A 358 15.81 4.99 -0.52
CA LEU A 358 15.18 4.27 0.59
C LEU A 358 15.16 2.76 0.33
N LEU A 359 14.81 2.33 -0.88
CA LEU A 359 14.78 0.91 -1.26
C LEU A 359 16.17 0.27 -1.13
N ASP A 360 17.20 0.94 -1.65
CA ASP A 360 18.59 0.48 -1.62
C ASP A 360 19.10 0.38 -0.16
N GLU A 361 18.78 1.38 0.68
CA GLU A 361 19.18 1.41 2.09
C GLU A 361 18.49 0.32 2.92
N VAL A 362 17.19 0.11 2.71
CA VAL A 362 16.44 -0.97 3.38
C VAL A 362 17.00 -2.34 2.98
N GLU A 363 17.33 -2.53 1.70
CA GLU A 363 17.94 -3.76 1.21
C GLU A 363 19.33 -4.01 1.83
N GLU A 364 20.16 -2.97 1.96
CA GLU A 364 21.47 -3.07 2.62
C GLU A 364 21.31 -3.52 4.09
N ILE A 365 20.43 -2.88 4.85
CA ILE A 365 20.16 -3.22 6.26
C ILE A 365 19.78 -4.71 6.40
N LEU A 366 18.87 -5.19 5.55
CA LEU A 366 18.40 -6.58 5.57
C LEU A 366 19.52 -7.56 5.18
N GLN A 367 20.36 -7.22 4.20
CA GLN A 367 21.51 -8.04 3.81
C GLN A 367 22.55 -8.14 4.94
N ARG A 368 22.85 -7.02 5.63
CA ARG A 368 23.75 -7.03 6.79
C ARG A 368 23.21 -7.92 7.90
N LYS A 369 21.91 -7.87 8.19
CA LYS A 369 21.27 -8.76 9.17
C LYS A 369 21.46 -10.23 8.83
N GLN A 370 21.27 -10.61 7.57
CA GLN A 370 21.49 -11.99 7.11
C GLN A 370 22.96 -12.40 7.28
N LEU A 371 23.90 -11.54 6.90
CA LEU A 371 25.33 -11.79 7.05
C LEU A 371 25.72 -12.01 8.53
N PHE A 372 25.26 -11.15 9.43
CA PHE A 372 25.52 -11.29 10.87
C PHE A 372 24.91 -12.57 11.45
N ALA A 373 23.72 -12.97 11.00
CA ALA A 373 23.10 -14.24 11.42
C ALA A 373 23.96 -15.44 10.97
N THR A 374 24.46 -15.44 9.74
CA THR A 374 25.35 -16.50 9.24
C THR A 374 26.68 -16.56 10.01
N LEU A 375 27.30 -15.40 10.28
CA LEU A 375 28.54 -15.33 11.06
C LEU A 375 28.35 -15.81 12.51
N ARG A 376 27.19 -15.50 13.13
CA ARG A 376 26.86 -15.98 14.47
C ARG A 376 26.72 -17.50 14.52
N LEU A 377 26.03 -18.09 13.55
CA LEU A 377 25.88 -19.56 13.46
C LEU A 377 27.22 -20.26 13.24
N ALA A 378 28.08 -19.70 12.37
CA ALA A 378 29.42 -20.21 12.18
C ALA A 378 30.25 -20.14 13.47
N THR A 379 30.21 -19.01 14.18
CA THR A 379 30.94 -18.81 15.44
C THR A 379 30.45 -19.75 16.55
N GLN A 380 29.13 -19.97 16.66
CA GLN A 380 28.55 -20.94 17.59
C GLN A 380 29.01 -22.36 17.26
N THR A 381 29.01 -22.73 15.99
CA THR A 381 29.48 -24.05 15.54
C THR A 381 30.96 -24.28 15.90
N PHE A 382 31.82 -23.27 15.73
CA PHE A 382 33.22 -23.36 16.14
C PHE A 382 33.41 -23.44 17.66
N ALA A 383 32.59 -22.70 18.43
CA ALA A 383 32.62 -22.74 19.89
C ALA A 383 32.17 -24.12 20.42
N ASP A 384 31.14 -24.71 19.81
CA ASP A 384 30.62 -26.03 20.18
C ASP A 384 31.62 -27.14 19.85
N GLN A 385 32.27 -27.09 18.67
CA GLN A 385 33.34 -28.03 18.31
C GLN A 385 34.55 -27.93 19.25
N SER A 386 34.93 -26.72 19.63
CA SER A 386 36.03 -26.50 20.57
C SER A 386 35.71 -27.07 21.97
N THR A 387 34.45 -26.93 22.40
CA THR A 387 33.96 -27.49 23.67
C THR A 387 33.95 -29.01 23.65
N GLN A 388 33.56 -29.62 22.52
CA GLN A 388 33.59 -31.09 22.34
C GLN A 388 35.03 -31.65 22.35
N LEU A 389 35.99 -30.96 21.72
CA LEU A 389 37.40 -31.39 21.74
C LEU A 389 38.00 -31.35 23.16
N LEU A 390 37.66 -30.33 23.96
CA LEU A 390 38.09 -30.25 25.35
C LEU A 390 37.46 -31.33 26.23
N GLN A 391 36.19 -31.69 25.99
CA GLN A 391 35.53 -32.77 26.74
C GLN A 391 36.11 -34.15 26.43
N HIS A 392 36.55 -34.41 25.19
CA HIS A 392 37.19 -35.68 24.84
C HIS A 392 38.58 -35.86 25.47
N HIS A 393 39.26 -34.77 25.85
CA HIS A 393 40.58 -34.83 26.50
C HIS A 393 40.52 -35.00 28.04
N HIS A 394 39.33 -35.13 28.61
CA HIS A 394 39.11 -35.40 30.04
C HIS A 394 38.38 -36.72 30.30
N GLN A 395 38.50 -37.71 29.40
CA GLN A 395 38.21 -39.09 29.80
C GLN A 395 39.23 -39.51 30.86
N PRO A 396 38.81 -39.75 32.13
CA PRO A 396 39.69 -40.33 33.11
C PRO A 396 40.06 -41.73 32.61
N LEU A 397 41.34 -42.09 32.67
CA LEU A 397 41.78 -43.48 32.66
C LEU A 397 41.15 -44.18 33.87
N VAL A 398 39.91 -44.63 33.75
CA VAL A 398 39.29 -45.52 34.72
C VAL A 398 39.97 -46.86 34.53
N ALA A 399 40.90 -47.15 35.44
CA ALA A 399 41.51 -48.46 35.56
C ALA A 399 40.41 -49.51 35.74
N ASP A 400 40.41 -50.47 34.83
CA ASP A 400 39.57 -51.64 34.81
C ASP A 400 39.79 -52.45 36.10
N ASN A 401 38.81 -52.45 37.00
CA ASN A 401 38.79 -53.32 38.17
C ASN A 401 37.39 -53.92 38.29
N SER A 402 37.23 -55.05 37.63
CA SER A 402 36.09 -55.96 37.77
C SER A 402 36.06 -56.57 39.17
N ILE A 403 35.09 -56.17 40.00
CA ILE A 403 34.59 -57.02 41.09
C ILE A 403 33.06 -56.99 41.08
N GLN A 404 32.49 -58.16 40.80
CA GLN A 404 31.08 -58.49 40.98
C GLN A 404 30.66 -58.33 42.44
N SER A 405 29.62 -57.56 42.69
CA SER A 405 28.67 -57.86 43.78
C SER A 405 27.34 -57.19 43.50
N GLY A 406 26.30 -58.00 43.34
CA GLY A 406 24.93 -57.53 43.17
C GLY A 406 24.37 -56.93 44.45
N ALA A 407 23.60 -55.87 44.30
CA ALA A 407 22.53 -55.50 45.22
C ALA A 407 21.50 -54.64 44.46
N VAL A 408 20.28 -55.13 44.47
CA VAL A 408 19.06 -54.47 44.00
C VAL A 408 18.78 -53.29 44.92
N GLN A 409 18.62 -52.07 44.40
CA GLN A 409 17.88 -51.03 45.09
C GLN A 409 17.32 -49.97 44.15
N ALA A 410 16.10 -49.55 44.49
CA ALA A 410 15.16 -48.83 43.67
C ALA A 410 15.52 -47.36 43.48
N SER A 411 15.35 -46.90 42.26
CA SER A 411 15.49 -45.53 41.80
C SER A 411 14.21 -44.73 42.03
N THR A 412 14.29 -43.64 42.79
CA THR A 412 13.30 -42.56 42.80
C THR A 412 13.93 -41.31 42.18
N ASN A 413 13.60 -41.08 40.91
CA ASN A 413 13.92 -39.88 40.15
C ASN A 413 12.92 -38.77 40.53
N TYR A 414 13.41 -37.68 41.12
CA TYR A 414 12.72 -36.39 41.12
C TYR A 414 13.62 -35.39 40.40
N ASN A 415 13.26 -35.08 39.15
CA ASN A 415 13.53 -33.84 38.43
C ASN A 415 12.83 -33.95 37.05
N ASN A 416 11.58 -33.50 36.98
CA ASN A 416 10.86 -33.31 35.71
C ASN A 416 9.81 -32.22 35.93
N LEU A 417 10.17 -30.98 35.61
CA LEU A 417 9.23 -29.88 35.39
C LEU A 417 9.98 -28.77 34.63
N GLU A 418 10.12 -28.96 33.33
CA GLU A 418 10.18 -27.88 32.33
C GLU A 418 10.18 -28.49 30.91
N ASN A 419 9.51 -27.81 29.98
CA ASN A 419 9.44 -28.04 28.52
C ASN A 419 8.44 -29.07 27.98
N HIS A 420 7.16 -28.69 28.01
CA HIS A 420 6.20 -29.08 26.99
C HIS A 420 5.68 -27.83 26.26
N PHE A 421 6.38 -27.42 25.21
CA PHE A 421 5.83 -26.81 23.98
C PHE A 421 6.95 -26.64 22.94
N ALA A 422 7.27 -27.71 22.21
CA ALA A 422 8.00 -27.65 20.95
C ALA A 422 7.75 -28.95 20.16
N SER A 423 6.65 -29.04 19.42
CA SER A 423 6.61 -29.95 18.26
C SER A 423 7.33 -29.25 17.11
N GLN A 424 8.66 -29.15 17.21
CA GLN A 424 9.48 -28.76 16.07
C GLN A 424 9.73 -30.01 15.23
N HIS A 425 9.38 -29.93 13.95
CA HIS A 425 9.91 -30.82 12.93
C HIS A 425 11.44 -30.74 12.99
N HIS A 426 12.07 -31.80 13.50
CA HIS A 426 13.52 -31.90 13.56
C HIS A 426 14.05 -32.00 12.13
N MET A 427 14.58 -30.90 11.60
CA MET A 427 15.26 -30.89 10.32
C MET A 427 16.62 -31.55 10.52
N ASP A 428 16.86 -32.67 9.82
CA ASP A 428 18.16 -33.33 9.79
C ASP A 428 19.11 -32.55 8.89
N PHE A 429 20.09 -31.89 9.51
CA PHE A 429 21.11 -31.10 8.84
C PHE A 429 22.42 -31.88 8.59
N SER A 430 22.47 -33.18 8.90
CA SER A 430 23.64 -34.02 8.60
C SER A 430 24.01 -34.01 7.11
N ALA A 431 23.03 -33.78 6.23
CA ALA A 431 23.22 -33.69 4.78
C ALA A 431 24.00 -32.44 4.32
N LEU A 432 24.06 -31.35 5.11
CA LEU A 432 24.78 -30.13 4.73
C LEU A 432 26.30 -30.34 4.70
N GLY A 433 26.84 -31.25 5.52
CA GLY A 433 28.27 -31.53 5.58
C GLY A 433 28.84 -32.22 4.35
N ASN A 434 27.99 -32.82 3.50
CA ASN A 434 28.40 -33.61 2.34
C ASN A 434 28.09 -32.94 0.98
N MET A 435 27.69 -31.67 0.97
CA MET A 435 27.34 -30.97 -0.27
C MET A 435 28.61 -30.45 -0.96
N ALA A 436 28.95 -31.02 -2.12
CA ALA A 436 30.14 -30.66 -2.89
C ALA A 436 29.95 -29.40 -3.76
N SER A 437 28.70 -28.92 -3.92
CA SER A 437 28.41 -27.77 -4.78
C SER A 437 27.20 -26.95 -4.33
N ALA A 438 27.19 -25.68 -4.71
CA ALA A 438 26.04 -24.78 -4.52
C ALA A 438 24.75 -25.29 -5.20
N LYS A 439 24.89 -26.10 -6.26
CA LYS A 439 23.75 -26.72 -6.95
C LYS A 439 23.03 -27.75 -6.08
N ASP A 440 23.77 -28.49 -5.26
CA ASP A 440 23.23 -29.50 -4.34
C ASP A 440 22.47 -28.84 -3.18
N PHE A 441 22.98 -27.69 -2.73
CA PHE A 441 22.31 -26.84 -1.73
C PHE A 441 20.95 -26.33 -2.21
N PHE A 442 20.87 -25.76 -3.42
CA PHE A 442 19.58 -25.27 -3.95
C PHE A 442 18.58 -26.39 -4.25
N LYS A 443 19.07 -27.59 -4.61
CA LYS A 443 18.22 -28.78 -4.79
C LYS A 443 17.65 -29.29 -3.46
N PHE A 444 18.43 -29.21 -2.38
CA PHE A 444 17.97 -29.55 -1.02
C PHE A 444 16.85 -28.62 -0.54
N ILE A 445 17.00 -27.30 -0.73
CA ILE A 445 15.97 -26.32 -0.36
C ILE A 445 14.68 -26.50 -1.19
N SER A 446 14.80 -26.77 -2.48
CA SER A 446 13.64 -26.97 -3.36
C SER A 446 12.80 -28.20 -2.98
N ASN A 447 13.41 -29.25 -2.41
CA ASN A 447 12.70 -30.46 -2.01
C ASN A 447 11.95 -30.29 -0.67
N GLN A 448 12.48 -29.48 0.24
CA GLN A 448 11.82 -29.16 1.52
C GLN A 448 10.56 -28.29 1.31
N ALA A 449 10.62 -27.35 0.35
CA ALA A 449 9.50 -26.46 0.05
C ALA A 449 8.26 -27.18 -0.54
N GLN A 450 8.42 -28.37 -1.13
CA GLN A 450 7.31 -29.14 -1.69
C GLN A 450 6.53 -29.95 -0.65
N GLN A 451 7.07 -30.13 0.56
CA GLN A 451 6.44 -30.95 1.61
C GLN A 451 5.47 -30.18 2.51
N LEU A 452 5.29 -28.86 2.33
CA LEU A 452 4.56 -27.99 3.26
C LEU A 452 3.19 -27.48 2.78
N ASN A 453 2.59 -28.05 1.74
CA ASN A 453 1.25 -27.62 1.28
C ASN A 453 0.11 -28.33 2.02
N PHE A 454 -0.58 -27.61 2.91
CA PHE A 454 -1.87 -28.00 3.51
C PHE A 454 -3.06 -27.38 2.74
N HIS A 455 -4.08 -28.21 2.48
CA HIS A 455 -5.39 -27.83 1.96
C HIS A 455 -6.26 -27.24 3.09
N SER A 456 -6.88 -26.08 2.83
CA SER A 456 -7.93 -25.51 3.70
C SER A 456 -9.18 -25.20 2.87
N THR A 457 -10.30 -25.83 3.22
CA THR A 457 -11.65 -25.57 2.67
C THR A 457 -12.35 -24.47 3.49
N PRO A 458 -13.10 -23.52 2.89
CA PRO A 458 -13.82 -22.50 3.64
C PRO A 458 -15.23 -22.95 4.06
N GLN A 459 -15.64 -22.62 5.29
CA GLN A 459 -17.02 -22.72 5.79
C GLN A 459 -17.78 -21.40 5.60
N GLU A 460 -19.01 -21.49 5.11
CA GLU A 460 -20.01 -20.41 4.98
C GLU A 460 -20.46 -19.88 6.34
N GLN A 461 -20.58 -18.55 6.46
CA GLN A 461 -21.28 -17.88 7.57
C GLN A 461 -22.47 -17.06 7.04
N GLN A 462 -23.62 -17.20 7.71
CA GLN A 462 -24.88 -16.53 7.42
C GLN A 462 -24.91 -15.08 7.92
N PRO A 463 -25.67 -14.17 7.26
CA PRO A 463 -25.65 -12.74 7.57
C PRO A 463 -26.59 -12.40 8.74
N GLN A 464 -26.09 -11.57 9.67
CA GLN A 464 -26.87 -10.93 10.72
C GLN A 464 -27.43 -9.57 10.24
N ASN A 465 -28.68 -9.29 10.62
CA ASN A 465 -29.39 -8.03 10.34
C ASN A 465 -28.72 -6.84 11.02
N MET A 466 -28.22 -5.87 10.23
CA MET A 466 -27.73 -4.59 10.75
C MET A 466 -28.83 -3.53 10.77
N THR A 467 -28.97 -2.87 11.93
CA THR A 467 -29.74 -1.64 12.14
C THR A 467 -29.01 -0.46 11.49
N THR A 468 -29.74 0.36 10.73
CA THR A 468 -29.18 1.53 10.03
C THR A 468 -29.03 2.72 10.97
N THR A 469 -27.80 3.06 11.36
CA THR A 469 -27.48 4.34 12.02
C THR A 469 -27.50 5.49 11.00
N SER A 470 -28.11 6.62 11.33
CA SER A 470 -28.18 7.81 10.46
C SER A 470 -26.85 8.56 10.46
N TYR A 471 -26.44 9.12 9.31
CA TYR A 471 -25.21 9.94 9.20
C TYR A 471 -25.18 11.11 10.20
N GLN A 472 -26.36 11.66 10.53
CA GLN A 472 -26.48 12.78 11.44
C GLN A 472 -26.15 12.41 12.89
N ASP A 473 -26.44 11.18 13.31
CA ASP A 473 -26.18 10.71 14.67
C ASP A 473 -24.67 10.56 14.91
N LEU A 474 -23.93 10.12 13.89
CA LEU A 474 -22.48 9.96 13.95
C LEU A 474 -21.75 11.31 13.96
N LEU A 475 -22.23 12.27 13.15
CA LEU A 475 -21.72 13.65 13.16
C LEU A 475 -22.00 14.36 14.50
N ASN A 476 -23.16 14.12 15.11
CA ASN A 476 -23.53 14.74 16.39
C ASN A 476 -22.80 14.11 17.59
N GLY A 477 -22.50 12.81 17.56
CA GLY A 477 -21.84 12.10 18.66
C GLY A 477 -20.42 12.62 18.95
N ILE A 478 -19.71 13.12 17.93
CA ILE A 478 -18.34 13.63 18.06
C ILE A 478 -18.31 14.89 18.95
N PHE A 479 -19.27 15.80 18.79
CA PHE A 479 -19.33 17.04 19.57
C PHE A 479 -19.84 16.86 21.01
N GLN A 480 -20.64 15.82 21.26
CA GLN A 480 -21.07 15.48 22.61
C GLN A 480 -19.93 14.94 23.48
N SER A 481 -18.89 14.38 22.85
CA SER A 481 -17.68 13.92 23.55
C SER A 481 -16.66 15.02 23.84
N SER A 482 -16.88 16.26 23.35
CA SER A 482 -15.91 17.36 23.42
C SER A 482 -16.46 18.66 24.01
N SER A 483 -17.63 18.65 24.67
CA SER A 483 -18.12 19.83 25.38
C SER A 483 -17.33 20.04 26.67
N THR A 484 -16.67 21.18 26.76
CA THR A 484 -15.89 21.66 27.89
C THR A 484 -16.78 21.92 29.11
N THR A 485 -16.98 20.90 29.94
CA THR A 485 -17.24 21.05 31.38
C THR A 485 -15.92 20.83 32.13
N PRO A 486 -15.65 21.54 33.24
CA PRO A 486 -14.50 21.22 34.08
C PRO A 486 -14.77 19.87 34.76
N ILE A 487 -14.22 18.80 34.18
CA ILE A 487 -14.35 17.43 34.68
C ILE A 487 -13.39 17.26 35.87
N SER A 488 -13.91 17.43 37.07
CA SER A 488 -13.41 16.77 38.26
C SER A 488 -14.01 15.35 38.31
N ASN A 489 -13.13 14.34 38.32
CA ASN A 489 -13.41 12.90 38.51
C ASN A 489 -14.17 12.17 37.39
N VAL A 490 -13.40 11.72 36.38
CA VAL A 490 -13.66 10.44 35.69
C VAL A 490 -12.34 9.66 35.63
N ASN A 491 -12.30 8.53 36.32
CA ASN A 491 -11.21 7.55 36.25
C ASN A 491 -11.21 6.88 34.88
N GLY A 492 -10.06 6.86 34.21
CA GLY A 492 -9.75 5.82 33.22
C GLY A 492 -9.25 6.24 31.84
N PHE A 493 -8.37 7.24 31.72
CA PHE A 493 -7.33 7.33 30.67
C PHE A 493 -6.32 8.42 31.06
N ASN A 494 -5.60 8.20 32.18
CA ASN A 494 -4.45 9.03 32.52
C ASN A 494 -3.24 8.49 31.76
N MET A 495 -2.99 9.00 30.55
CA MET A 495 -1.63 9.06 30.03
C MET A 495 -0.90 10.12 30.85
N HIS A 496 -0.32 9.72 31.98
CA HIS A 496 0.74 10.49 32.61
C HIS A 496 1.93 10.48 31.64
N GLU A 497 2.04 11.50 30.80
CA GLU A 497 3.30 11.88 30.18
C GLU A 497 4.27 12.23 31.31
N ASN A 498 5.05 11.24 31.75
CA ASN A 498 6.30 11.52 32.42
C ASN A 498 7.20 12.19 31.38
N GLN A 499 7.10 13.52 31.27
CA GLN A 499 8.05 14.38 30.57
C GLN A 499 9.38 14.32 31.33
N THR A 500 10.07 13.19 31.21
CA THR A 500 11.52 13.18 31.32
C THR A 500 12.03 14.02 30.16
N ASN A 501 12.96 14.95 30.43
CA ASN A 501 13.59 15.84 29.44
C ASN A 501 14.48 15.08 28.43
N ASP A 502 14.11 13.86 28.06
CA ASP A 502 14.71 13.16 26.94
C ASP A 502 14.30 13.92 25.68
N SER A 503 15.26 14.61 25.08
CA SER A 503 15.07 15.30 23.82
C SER A 503 14.57 14.29 22.79
N PHE A 504 13.31 14.42 22.39
CA PHE A 504 12.70 13.57 21.38
C PHE A 504 13.42 13.78 20.04
N GLU A 505 14.13 12.76 19.58
CA GLU A 505 14.60 12.70 18.20
C GLU A 505 13.41 12.22 17.34
N PRO A 506 12.86 13.07 16.46
CA PRO A 506 11.71 12.71 15.65
C PRO A 506 12.06 11.58 14.67
N PHE A 507 11.16 10.61 14.49
CA PHE A 507 11.36 9.52 13.52
C PHE A 507 11.52 10.02 12.08
N LEU A 508 10.89 11.14 11.77
CA LEU A 508 10.91 11.83 10.50
C LEU A 508 11.25 13.28 10.81
N ASP A 509 12.38 13.77 10.31
CA ASP A 509 12.66 15.18 10.42
C ASP A 509 11.73 16.01 9.51
N LEU A 510 11.80 17.34 9.61
CA LEU A 510 10.95 18.21 8.79
C LEU A 510 11.24 18.03 7.29
N GLU A 511 12.48 17.71 6.93
CA GLU A 511 12.87 17.43 5.54
C GLU A 511 12.28 16.10 5.07
N ASP A 512 12.22 15.07 5.91
CA ASP A 512 11.59 13.79 5.62
C ASP A 512 10.09 13.93 5.47
N ILE A 513 9.42 14.70 6.34
CA ILE A 513 8.00 15.01 6.23
C ILE A 513 7.75 15.79 4.94
N GLN A 514 8.59 16.78 4.64
CA GLN A 514 8.52 17.49 3.39
C GLN A 514 8.73 16.52 2.22
N GLN A 515 9.79 15.71 2.17
CA GLN A 515 10.07 14.74 1.11
C GLN A 515 9.00 13.66 0.94
N LEU A 516 8.32 13.26 2.03
CA LEU A 516 7.23 12.28 1.97
C LEU A 516 6.02 12.82 1.22
N TYR A 517 5.77 14.12 1.34
CA TYR A 517 4.62 14.81 0.73
C TYR A 517 5.04 15.87 -0.30
N GLY A 518 6.32 15.87 -0.64
CA GLY A 518 7.12 16.90 -1.31
C GLY A 518 8.06 16.20 -2.25
N THR A 519 7.89 16.36 -3.56
CA THR A 519 8.85 15.81 -4.52
C THR A 519 9.50 16.98 -5.22
N THR A 520 10.66 17.40 -4.70
CA THR A 520 11.56 18.31 -5.41
C THR A 520 12.05 17.59 -6.66
N TYR A 521 11.39 17.87 -7.77
CA TYR A 521 11.86 17.41 -9.08
C TYR A 521 13.11 18.23 -9.41
N ASN A 522 14.24 17.55 -9.58
CA ASN A 522 15.41 18.21 -10.12
C ASN A 522 15.17 18.37 -11.63
N ASP A 523 14.84 19.58 -12.08
CA ASP A 523 14.48 19.89 -13.48
C ASP A 523 15.57 19.53 -14.51
N ASN A 524 16.76 19.16 -14.05
CA ASN A 524 17.90 18.75 -14.88
C ASN A 524 17.92 17.26 -15.25
N ASP A 525 17.02 16.43 -14.72
CA ASP A 525 16.84 15.07 -15.24
C ASP A 525 16.14 15.15 -16.59
N ASN A 526 16.95 15.20 -17.65
CA ASN A 526 16.56 15.27 -19.06
C ASN A 526 15.24 14.52 -19.30
N LEU A 527 14.16 15.27 -19.53
CA LEU A 527 12.98 14.71 -20.16
C LEU A 527 13.46 13.96 -21.41
N PRO A 528 12.97 12.74 -21.69
CA PRO A 528 13.21 12.12 -22.98
C PRO A 528 12.81 13.14 -24.05
N ASP A 529 13.77 13.47 -24.92
CA ASP A 529 13.59 14.51 -25.92
C ASP A 529 12.48 14.10 -26.87
N TYR A 530 11.28 14.63 -26.63
CA TYR A 530 10.12 14.37 -27.48
C TYR A 530 10.17 15.17 -28.79
N SER A 531 11.16 16.06 -28.98
CA SER A 531 11.32 16.81 -30.23
C SER A 531 11.62 15.89 -31.43
N SER A 532 12.18 14.69 -31.19
CA SER A 532 12.35 13.67 -32.24
C SER A 532 11.02 13.10 -32.75
N PHE A 533 9.90 13.30 -32.04
CA PHE A 533 8.57 12.81 -32.46
C PHE A 533 7.79 13.83 -33.29
N LEU A 534 8.18 15.11 -33.27
CA LEU A 534 7.55 16.16 -34.09
C LEU A 534 8.21 16.34 -35.47
N ASN A 535 9.38 15.74 -35.71
CA ASN A 535 10.16 15.91 -36.94
C ASN A 535 10.07 14.73 -37.94
N ASN A 536 9.12 13.81 -37.77
CA ASN A 536 8.84 12.72 -38.72
C ASN A 536 7.42 12.81 -39.32
N ASN A 537 7.06 14.00 -39.83
CA ASN A 537 5.97 14.18 -40.79
C ASN A 537 6.42 15.15 -41.88
#